data_AF-A0A955SCW7-F1
#
_entry.id   AF-A0A955SCW7-F1
#
_cell.length_a   1.000
_cell.length_b   1.000
_cell.length_c   1.000
_cell.angle_alpha   90.00
_cell.angle_beta   90.00
_cell.angle_gamma   90.00
#
_symmetry.space_group_name_H-M   'P 1'
#
loop_
_entity.id
_entity.type
_entity.pdbx_description
1 polymer ?
#
loop_
_entity_poly.entity_id
_entity_poly.type
_entity_poly.pdbx_seq_one_letter_code
_entity_poly.pdbx_strand_id
1 'polypeptide(L)'
;MTSTVQSINFSDLGPTGKYWLGAFDPNSPIHRFLPLGPLDSISLSEERNQYWRDRTTDRKILVEGIGNSNLPLSSTQSAALERLNDPSSLCVVTGQQPGLAGGPLYTFNKILSAVVFAKRLESEWDRPVIPILWDGGEDHDYEEINHLDWLSFQGGPVRFEIDRTVEGDRPAYTLPFDSSQLDFLIEFIGSVHPPTDYRQSLEEFLQEIQGQSKTWTDFFDILWLKIFS
;
A
#
# COMPACT_ATOMS: atom_id res chain seq x y z
N MET A 1 30.77 -23.67 -0.47
CA MET A 1 30.83 -22.57 0.52
C MET A 1 29.58 -22.67 1.38
N THR A 2 29.73 -22.97 2.67
CA THR A 2 28.62 -22.96 3.63
C THR A 2 28.34 -21.51 4.00
N SER A 3 27.27 -20.94 3.43
CA SER A 3 26.73 -19.65 3.88
C SER A 3 26.17 -19.83 5.30
N THR A 4 26.83 -19.26 6.30
CA THR A 4 26.25 -19.11 7.65
C THR A 4 25.32 -17.91 7.62
N VAL A 5 24.02 -18.15 7.77
CA VAL A 5 23.03 -17.09 7.98
C VAL A 5 23.35 -16.42 9.32
N GLN A 6 23.73 -15.15 9.29
CA GLN A 6 23.83 -14.31 10.49
C GLN A 6 22.51 -13.56 10.68
N SER A 7 21.88 -13.72 11.84
CA SER A 7 20.74 -12.90 12.26
C SER A 7 21.24 -11.60 12.86
N ILE A 8 20.70 -10.47 12.41
CA ILE A 8 20.90 -9.15 13.02
C ILE A 8 19.62 -8.82 13.80
N ASN A 9 19.72 -8.35 15.05
CA ASN A 9 18.53 -7.91 15.77
C ASN A 9 17.97 -6.67 15.10
N PHE A 10 16.64 -6.56 15.05
CA PHE A 10 15.98 -5.39 14.48
C PHE A 10 16.41 -4.07 15.16
N SER A 11 16.73 -4.12 16.46
CA SER A 11 17.27 -2.99 17.22
C SER A 11 18.59 -2.44 16.69
N ASP A 12 19.32 -3.24 15.91
CA ASP A 12 20.68 -2.96 15.46
C ASP A 12 20.71 -2.41 14.02
N LEU A 13 19.55 -2.31 13.34
CA LEU A 13 19.44 -1.98 11.91
C LEU A 13 19.42 -0.48 11.55
N GLY A 14 19.51 0.44 12.51
CA GLY A 14 19.62 1.88 12.22
C GLY A 14 18.92 2.78 13.25
N PRO A 15 18.75 4.09 12.95
CA PRO A 15 18.16 5.05 13.89
C PRO A 15 16.64 4.83 14.02
N THR A 16 16.26 3.73 14.64
CA THR A 16 14.90 3.53 15.12
C THR A 16 14.69 4.49 16.29
N GLY A 17 13.77 5.44 16.15
CA GLY A 17 13.41 6.32 17.26
C GLY A 17 13.09 5.50 18.51
N LYS A 18 13.47 6.00 19.69
CA LYS A 18 13.29 5.29 20.98
C LYS A 18 11.85 4.80 21.19
N TYR A 19 10.87 5.51 20.61
CA TYR A 19 9.46 5.13 20.59
C TYR A 19 9.18 3.87 19.77
N TRP A 20 9.81 3.72 18.61
CA TRP A 20 9.65 2.57 17.73
C TRP A 20 10.18 1.29 18.38
N LEU A 21 11.37 1.34 18.99
CA LEU A 21 11.89 0.22 19.77
C LEU A 21 11.03 -0.05 21.00
N GLY A 22 10.55 1.00 21.65
CA GLY A 22 9.63 0.89 22.77
C GLY A 22 8.33 0.16 22.42
N ALA A 23 7.85 0.21 21.17
CA ALA A 23 6.65 -0.53 20.77
C ALA A 23 6.86 -2.05 20.84
N PHE A 24 8.11 -2.53 20.75
CA PHE A 24 8.48 -3.94 20.85
C PHE A 24 8.91 -4.37 22.27
N ASP A 25 8.94 -3.45 23.23
CA ASP A 25 9.18 -3.76 24.64
C ASP A 25 7.85 -3.70 25.40
N PRO A 26 7.31 -4.83 25.91
CA PRO A 26 6.06 -4.86 26.68
C PRO A 26 6.04 -3.93 27.90
N ASN A 27 7.22 -3.60 28.46
CA ASN A 27 7.34 -2.75 29.63
C ASN A 27 7.49 -1.26 29.28
N SER A 28 7.51 -0.92 28.00
CA SER A 28 7.69 0.45 27.54
C SER A 28 6.52 1.35 27.94
N PRO A 29 6.78 2.60 28.36
CA PRO A 29 5.72 3.57 28.64
C PRO A 29 4.92 3.96 27.39
N ILE A 30 5.36 3.59 26.17
CA ILE A 30 4.62 3.88 24.93
C ILE A 30 3.26 3.16 24.87
N HIS A 31 3.09 2.05 25.59
CA HIS A 31 1.82 1.33 25.65
C HIS A 31 0.70 2.12 26.34
N ARG A 32 1.03 3.24 27.00
CA ARG A 32 0.03 4.24 27.43
C ARG A 32 -0.65 4.94 26.25
N PHE A 33 0.03 5.01 25.10
CA PHE A 33 -0.47 5.62 23.86
C PHE A 33 -0.86 4.57 22.81
N LEU A 34 -0.29 3.36 22.91
CA LEU A 34 -0.58 2.21 22.06
C LEU A 34 -1.19 1.08 22.91
N PRO A 35 -2.46 1.22 23.34
CA PRO A 35 -3.08 0.23 24.24
C PRO A 35 -3.15 -1.17 23.61
N LEU A 36 -3.24 -1.23 22.27
CA LEU A 36 -3.25 -2.45 21.47
C LEU A 36 -1.91 -2.65 20.74
N GLY A 37 -0.79 -2.49 21.46
CA GLY A 37 0.57 -2.60 20.91
C GLY A 37 0.84 -3.94 20.19
N PRO A 38 1.91 -4.04 19.40
CA PRO A 38 2.13 -5.14 18.43
C PRO A 38 2.49 -6.51 19.05
N LEU A 39 2.29 -6.70 20.35
CA LEU A 39 3.02 -7.69 21.13
C LEU A 39 2.32 -9.03 21.32
N ASP A 40 1.03 -9.17 21.02
CA ASP A 40 0.37 -10.48 20.96
C ASP A 40 -0.96 -10.43 20.19
N SER A 41 -1.10 -11.26 19.15
CA SER A 41 -2.32 -11.36 18.35
C SER A 41 -3.51 -11.97 19.10
N ILE A 42 -3.26 -12.69 20.19
CA ILE A 42 -4.31 -13.25 21.05
C ILE A 42 -4.90 -12.16 21.95
N SER A 43 -4.06 -11.38 22.64
CA SER A 43 -4.50 -10.19 23.42
C SER A 43 -5.25 -9.18 22.55
N LEU A 44 -4.80 -8.98 21.30
CA LEU A 44 -5.51 -8.14 20.34
C LEU A 44 -6.96 -8.58 20.08
N SER A 45 -7.28 -9.87 20.13
CA SER A 45 -8.63 -10.36 19.86
C SER A 45 -9.62 -10.01 20.99
N GLU A 46 -9.21 -10.25 22.24
CA GLU A 46 -10.05 -10.06 23.43
C GLU A 46 -10.27 -8.58 23.72
N GLU A 47 -9.18 -7.80 23.71
CA GLU A 47 -9.23 -6.36 23.95
C GLU A 47 -9.99 -5.66 22.82
N ARG A 48 -9.78 -6.04 21.55
CA ARG A 48 -10.56 -5.47 20.43
C ARG A 48 -12.04 -5.78 20.57
N ASN A 49 -12.42 -7.01 20.92
CA ASN A 49 -13.83 -7.33 21.14
C ASN A 49 -14.46 -6.46 22.23
N GLN A 50 -13.70 -6.08 23.26
CA GLN A 50 -14.15 -5.14 24.28
C GLN A 50 -14.26 -3.69 23.76
N TYR A 51 -13.26 -3.20 23.03
CA TYR A 51 -13.24 -1.81 22.51
C TYR A 51 -14.29 -1.54 21.42
N TRP A 52 -14.62 -2.54 20.61
CA TRP A 52 -15.50 -2.39 19.44
C TRP A 52 -16.89 -2.98 19.63
N ARG A 53 -17.19 -3.57 20.81
CA ARG A 53 -18.47 -4.25 21.12
C ARG A 53 -19.71 -3.42 20.80
N ASP A 54 -19.66 -2.13 21.12
CA ASP A 54 -20.82 -1.23 21.06
C ASP A 54 -20.81 -0.32 19.83
N ARG A 55 -19.83 -0.48 18.94
CA ARG A 55 -19.74 0.33 17.72
C ARG A 55 -20.53 -0.33 16.60
N THR A 56 -21.64 0.30 16.21
CA THR A 56 -22.36 -0.03 14.99
C THR A 56 -21.71 0.69 13.81
N THR A 57 -21.30 -0.07 12.79
CA THR A 57 -20.80 0.48 11.52
C THR A 57 -21.76 0.10 10.41
N ASP A 58 -22.12 1.07 9.57
CA ASP A 58 -22.89 0.79 8.36
C ASP A 58 -21.97 0.21 7.28
N ARG A 59 -21.81 -1.12 7.32
CA ARG A 59 -20.98 -1.88 6.38
C ARG A 59 -21.52 -1.81 4.95
N LYS A 60 -22.83 -1.65 4.78
CA LYS A 60 -23.46 -1.58 3.47
C LYS A 60 -23.02 -0.33 2.74
N ILE A 61 -23.01 0.81 3.43
CA ILE A 61 -22.52 2.08 2.85
C ILE A 61 -21.06 1.94 2.39
N LEU A 62 -20.20 1.26 3.15
CA LEU A 62 -18.82 1.01 2.75
C LEU A 62 -18.72 0.13 1.50
N VAL A 63 -19.45 -0.99 1.48
CA VAL A 63 -19.45 -1.94 0.35
C VAL A 63 -20.01 -1.28 -0.90
N GLU A 64 -21.11 -0.54 -0.78
CA GLU A 64 -21.72 0.22 -1.86
C GLU A 64 -20.79 1.33 -2.35
N GLY A 65 -20.12 2.05 -1.44
CA GLY A 65 -19.15 3.08 -1.78
C GLY A 65 -17.99 2.54 -2.64
N ILE A 66 -17.36 1.46 -2.18
CA ILE A 66 -16.26 0.81 -2.93
C ILE A 66 -16.79 0.21 -4.25
N GLY A 67 -17.96 -0.43 -4.23
CA GLY A 67 -18.58 -0.99 -5.43
C GLY A 67 -18.90 0.07 -6.50
N ASN A 68 -19.27 1.28 -6.08
CA ASN A 68 -19.55 2.40 -6.98
C ASN A 68 -18.30 3.07 -7.55
N SER A 69 -17.11 2.82 -6.99
CA SER A 69 -15.84 3.33 -7.51
C SER A 69 -15.42 2.68 -8.85
N ASN A 70 -16.13 1.65 -9.32
CA ASN A 70 -15.87 0.96 -10.60
C ASN A 70 -14.42 0.49 -10.79
N LEU A 71 -13.75 0.13 -9.68
CA LEU A 71 -12.39 -0.42 -9.72
C LEU A 71 -12.39 -1.79 -10.44
N PRO A 72 -11.36 -2.12 -11.23
CA PRO A 72 -11.26 -3.39 -11.96
C PRO A 72 -10.81 -4.52 -11.02
N LEU A 73 -11.68 -4.87 -10.06
CA LEU A 73 -11.40 -5.90 -9.06
C LEU A 73 -11.30 -7.30 -9.68
N SER A 74 -10.31 -8.07 -9.24
CA SER A 74 -10.22 -9.51 -9.51
C SER A 74 -11.35 -10.28 -8.82
N SER A 75 -11.60 -11.53 -9.22
CA SER A 75 -12.61 -12.37 -8.55
C SER A 75 -12.35 -12.54 -7.05
N THR A 76 -11.08 -12.65 -6.65
CA THR A 76 -10.65 -12.73 -5.24
C THR A 76 -10.95 -11.43 -4.50
N GLN A 77 -10.71 -10.28 -5.13
CA GLN A 77 -10.93 -8.97 -4.55
C GLN A 77 -12.43 -8.64 -4.42
N SER A 78 -13.24 -8.98 -5.43
CA SER A 78 -14.70 -8.87 -5.35
C SER A 78 -15.28 -9.74 -4.23
N ALA A 79 -14.80 -10.98 -4.09
CA ALA A 79 -15.19 -11.83 -2.97
C ALA A 79 -14.76 -11.24 -1.61
N ALA A 80 -13.60 -10.60 -1.52
CA ALA A 80 -13.16 -9.91 -0.30
C ALA A 80 -14.05 -8.70 0.03
N LEU A 81 -14.48 -7.92 -0.96
CA LEU A 81 -15.43 -6.83 -0.81
C LEU A 81 -16.79 -7.34 -0.28
N GLU A 82 -17.31 -8.42 -0.84
CA GLU A 82 -18.57 -9.02 -0.37
C GLU A 82 -18.51 -9.46 1.09
N ARG A 83 -17.37 -10.02 1.52
CA ARG A 83 -17.14 -10.48 2.91
C ARG A 83 -17.20 -9.35 3.93
N LEU A 84 -17.03 -8.08 3.54
CA LEU A 84 -17.21 -6.94 4.45
C LEU A 84 -18.64 -6.79 4.98
N ASN A 85 -19.63 -7.38 4.28
CA ASN A 85 -21.02 -7.43 4.77
C ASN A 85 -21.20 -8.35 5.98
N ASP A 86 -20.29 -9.29 6.22
CA ASP A 86 -20.34 -10.13 7.40
C ASP A 86 -20.18 -9.24 8.65
N PRO A 87 -21.12 -9.24 9.61
CA PRO A 87 -21.03 -8.44 10.83
C PRO A 87 -19.80 -8.82 11.69
N SER A 88 -19.33 -10.06 11.56
CA SER A 88 -18.12 -10.57 12.17
C SER A 88 -16.85 -10.28 11.36
N SER A 89 -16.91 -9.69 10.17
CA SER A 89 -15.68 -9.36 9.45
C SER A 89 -14.89 -8.24 10.14
N LEU A 90 -13.57 -8.29 10.05
CA LEU A 90 -12.66 -7.23 10.50
C LEU A 90 -11.76 -6.82 9.34
N CYS A 91 -11.08 -5.68 9.48
CA CYS A 91 -10.11 -5.22 8.49
C CYS A 91 -8.72 -5.09 9.10
N VAL A 92 -7.71 -5.36 8.28
CA VAL A 92 -6.34 -4.88 8.47
C VAL A 92 -6.13 -3.77 7.46
N VAL A 93 -5.93 -2.54 7.95
CA VAL A 93 -5.80 -1.36 7.08
C VAL A 93 -4.34 -0.93 7.09
N THR A 94 -3.80 -0.68 5.90
CA THR A 94 -2.56 0.07 5.70
C THR A 94 -2.84 1.19 4.72
N GLY A 95 -1.97 2.20 4.68
CA GLY A 95 -2.17 3.34 3.79
C GLY A 95 -0.87 3.92 3.27
N GLN A 96 -0.98 4.54 2.10
CA GLN A 96 0.09 5.26 1.45
C GLN A 96 -0.45 6.28 0.46
N GLN A 97 0.25 7.41 0.30
CA GLN A 97 -0.02 8.35 -0.79
C GLN A 97 0.22 7.68 -2.16
N PRO A 98 -0.48 8.12 -3.21
CA PRO A 98 -0.44 7.50 -4.53
C PRO A 98 0.83 7.87 -5.30
N GLY A 99 2.00 7.40 -4.85
CA GLY A 99 3.28 7.70 -5.49
C GLY A 99 3.35 7.21 -6.94
N LEU A 100 4.09 7.94 -7.78
CA LEU A 100 4.35 7.58 -9.18
C LEU A 100 4.84 6.13 -9.32
N ALA A 101 4.29 5.40 -10.28
CA ALA A 101 4.64 3.98 -10.53
C ALA A 101 4.48 3.06 -9.30
N GLY A 102 3.54 3.38 -8.40
CA GLY A 102 3.32 2.66 -7.13
C GLY A 102 4.06 3.26 -5.93
N GLY A 103 4.92 4.25 -6.18
CA GLY A 103 5.69 4.93 -5.15
C GLY A 103 6.82 4.06 -4.60
N PRO A 104 7.34 4.40 -3.41
CA PRO A 104 8.50 3.72 -2.85
C PRO A 104 8.23 2.25 -2.53
N LEU A 105 9.27 1.42 -2.56
CA LEU A 105 9.16 -0.03 -2.33
C LEU A 105 8.47 -0.41 -1.01
N TYR A 106 8.49 0.46 0.00
CA TYR A 106 7.78 0.19 1.24
C TYR A 106 6.25 0.18 1.07
N THR A 107 5.69 0.76 -0.01
CA THR A 107 4.26 0.64 -0.37
C THR A 107 3.90 -0.82 -0.60
N PHE A 108 4.69 -1.53 -1.43
CA PHE A 108 4.54 -2.97 -1.65
C PHE A 108 4.63 -3.73 -0.32
N ASN A 109 5.63 -3.42 0.51
CA ASN A 109 5.82 -4.09 1.79
C ASN A 109 4.65 -3.84 2.77
N LYS A 110 4.09 -2.63 2.78
CA LYS A 110 2.91 -2.29 3.57
C LYS A 110 1.69 -3.11 3.14
N ILE A 111 1.40 -3.15 1.84
CA ILE A 111 0.27 -3.92 1.28
C ILE A 111 0.46 -5.42 1.55
N LEU A 112 1.65 -5.95 1.26
CA LEU A 112 1.99 -7.35 1.54
C LEU A 112 1.83 -7.68 3.02
N SER A 113 2.30 -6.80 3.92
CA SER A 113 2.15 -6.96 5.37
C SER A 113 0.69 -7.00 5.78
N ALA A 114 -0.16 -6.11 5.22
CA ALA A 114 -1.59 -6.11 5.50
C ALA A 114 -2.25 -7.42 5.04
N VAL A 115 -1.92 -7.92 3.84
CA VAL A 115 -2.43 -9.18 3.29
C VAL A 115 -2.01 -10.38 4.14
N VAL A 116 -0.72 -10.48 4.48
CA VAL A 116 -0.20 -11.59 5.30
C VAL A 116 -0.77 -11.55 6.71
N PHE A 117 -0.86 -10.36 7.30
CA PHE A 117 -1.41 -10.22 8.64
C PHE A 117 -2.91 -10.51 8.69
N ALA A 118 -3.68 -10.06 7.69
CA ALA A 118 -5.10 -10.40 7.57
C ALA A 118 -5.31 -11.92 7.49
N LYS A 119 -4.55 -12.62 6.64
CA LYS A 119 -4.60 -14.09 6.52
C LYS A 119 -4.29 -14.79 7.85
N ARG A 120 -3.26 -14.31 8.56
CA ARG A 120 -2.88 -14.85 9.87
C ARG A 120 -4.01 -14.68 10.89
N LEU A 121 -4.55 -13.47 11.01
CA LEU A 121 -5.63 -13.17 11.95
C LEU A 121 -6.92 -13.92 11.63
N GLU A 122 -7.26 -14.05 10.35
CA GLU A 122 -8.41 -14.84 9.92
C GLU A 122 -8.29 -16.30 10.38
N SER A 123 -7.10 -16.89 10.25
CA SER A 123 -6.85 -18.26 10.74
C SER A 123 -6.84 -18.36 12.27
N GLU A 124 -6.31 -17.36 12.98
CA GLU A 124 -6.21 -17.38 14.45
C GLU A 124 -7.55 -17.11 15.13
N TRP A 125 -8.42 -16.30 14.51
CA TRP A 125 -9.67 -15.82 15.11
C TRP A 125 -10.93 -16.47 14.53
N ASP A 126 -10.78 -17.35 13.53
CA ASP A 126 -11.87 -18.07 12.87
C ASP A 126 -13.02 -17.13 12.42
N ARG A 127 -12.64 -15.99 11.82
CA ARG A 127 -13.56 -14.97 11.31
C ARG A 127 -12.95 -14.22 10.14
N PRO A 128 -13.76 -13.65 9.21
CA PRO A 128 -13.21 -12.94 8.07
C PRO A 128 -12.33 -11.76 8.46
N VAL A 129 -11.13 -11.67 7.89
CA VAL A 129 -10.26 -10.48 8.03
C VAL A 129 -9.82 -10.00 6.65
N ILE A 130 -10.26 -8.80 6.28
CA ILE A 130 -10.10 -8.25 4.93
C ILE A 130 -8.93 -7.24 4.94
N PRO A 131 -7.89 -7.43 4.12
CA PRO A 131 -6.86 -6.42 3.95
C PRO A 131 -7.40 -5.24 3.12
N ILE A 132 -7.15 -4.01 3.57
CA ILE A 132 -7.54 -2.77 2.88
C ILE A 132 -6.29 -1.91 2.70
N LEU A 133 -6.05 -1.49 1.46
CA LEU A 133 -5.17 -0.37 1.15
C LEU A 133 -6.01 0.91 1.16
N TRP A 134 -5.62 1.85 2.02
CA TRP A 134 -6.12 3.22 2.01
C TRP A 134 -5.22 4.05 1.09
N ASP A 135 -5.72 4.40 -0.09
CA ASP A 135 -5.11 5.41 -0.96
C ASP A 135 -5.24 6.79 -0.28
N GLY A 136 -4.11 7.43 0.00
CA GLY A 136 -4.02 8.78 0.56
C GLY A 136 -4.23 9.89 -0.47
N GLY A 137 -5.05 9.66 -1.48
CA GLY A 137 -5.26 10.55 -2.62
C GLY A 137 -5.91 11.90 -2.27
N GLU A 138 -6.46 12.05 -1.06
CA GLU A 138 -6.98 13.31 -0.53
C GLU A 138 -5.89 14.35 -0.24
N ASP A 139 -4.64 13.91 -0.12
CA ASP A 139 -3.50 14.78 0.12
C ASP A 139 -3.19 15.63 -1.13
N HIS A 140 -2.69 16.84 -0.90
CA HIS A 140 -2.35 17.83 -1.92
C HIS A 140 -0.84 17.97 -2.12
N ASP A 141 -0.03 17.24 -1.35
CA ASP A 141 1.42 17.21 -1.46
C ASP A 141 1.87 16.46 -2.72
N TYR A 142 1.81 17.17 -3.85
CA TYR A 142 2.22 16.62 -5.13
C TYR A 142 3.72 16.31 -5.20
N GLU A 143 4.55 17.09 -4.51
CA GLU A 143 6.00 16.95 -4.53
C GLU A 143 6.44 15.63 -3.87
N GLU A 144 5.67 15.10 -2.93
CA GLU A 144 5.92 13.78 -2.34
C GLU A 144 5.60 12.61 -3.28
N ILE A 145 4.69 12.78 -4.25
CA ILE A 145 4.19 11.68 -5.09
C ILE A 145 4.64 11.73 -6.56
N ASN A 146 5.14 12.87 -7.05
CA ASN A 146 5.41 13.08 -8.47
C ASN A 146 6.71 12.47 -9.00
N HIS A 147 7.43 11.73 -8.17
CA HIS A 147 8.78 11.29 -8.48
C HIS A 147 9.04 9.82 -8.15
N LEU A 148 10.07 9.29 -8.82
CA LEU A 148 10.61 7.95 -8.60
C LEU A 148 12.13 8.06 -8.46
N ASP A 149 12.65 7.56 -7.35
CA ASP A 149 14.09 7.34 -7.19
C ASP A 149 14.46 5.94 -7.67
N TRP A 150 15.51 5.84 -8.47
CA TRP A 150 15.99 4.60 -9.06
C TRP A 150 17.50 4.46 -8.93
N LEU A 151 18.00 3.22 -8.91
CA LEU A 151 19.43 2.93 -8.99
C LEU A 151 19.80 2.59 -10.44
N SER A 152 20.54 3.48 -11.09
CA SER A 152 20.97 3.27 -12.48
C SER A 152 21.95 2.10 -12.59
N PHE A 153 21.89 1.37 -13.70
CA PHE A 153 22.90 0.35 -14.04
C PHE A 153 24.30 0.95 -14.28
N GLN A 154 24.36 2.25 -14.55
CA GLN A 154 25.62 3.00 -14.64
C GLN A 154 26.17 3.37 -13.26
N GLY A 155 25.42 3.08 -12.19
CA GLY A 155 25.75 3.37 -10.81
C GLY A 155 25.09 4.66 -10.31
N GLY A 156 24.76 4.67 -9.02
CA GLY A 156 24.22 5.83 -8.32
C GLY A 156 22.70 6.00 -8.44
N PRO A 157 22.11 6.83 -7.56
CA PRO A 157 20.71 7.19 -7.62
C PRO A 157 20.45 8.17 -8.76
N VAL A 158 19.34 7.96 -9.46
CA VAL A 158 18.78 8.84 -10.49
C VAL A 158 17.32 9.05 -10.16
N ARG A 159 16.81 10.25 -10.42
CA ARG A 159 15.43 10.62 -10.13
C ARG A 159 14.68 10.93 -11.41
N PHE A 160 13.48 10.39 -11.52
CA PHE A 160 12.48 10.78 -12.50
C PHE A 160 11.40 11.59 -11.80
N GLU A 161 11.04 12.72 -12.39
CA GLU A 161 10.02 13.64 -11.90
C GLU A 161 9.07 13.95 -13.04
N ILE A 162 7.77 13.93 -12.76
CA ILE A 162 6.76 14.49 -13.64
C ILE A 162 6.46 15.89 -13.16
N ASP A 163 6.69 16.87 -14.02
CA ASP A 163 6.36 18.26 -13.73
C ASP A 163 4.84 18.45 -13.66
N ARG A 164 4.41 19.29 -12.71
CA ARG A 164 3.00 19.59 -12.49
C ARG A 164 2.46 20.35 -13.70
N THR A 165 1.49 19.77 -14.40
CA THR A 165 0.80 20.41 -15.54
C THR A 165 -0.34 21.35 -15.10
N VAL A 166 -0.71 21.35 -13.82
CA VAL A 166 -1.88 22.03 -13.29
C VAL A 166 -1.50 23.02 -12.18
N GLU A 167 -1.96 24.27 -12.27
CA GLU A 167 -1.74 25.29 -11.24
C GLU A 167 -2.57 25.07 -9.96
N GLY A 168 -1.94 25.34 -8.82
CA GLY A 168 -2.54 25.37 -7.47
C GLY A 168 -2.51 24.04 -6.72
N ASP A 169 -2.74 24.10 -5.41
CA ASP A 169 -2.80 22.92 -4.55
C ASP A 169 -4.13 22.18 -4.76
N ARG A 170 -4.01 20.95 -5.26
CA ARG A 170 -5.13 20.08 -5.53
C ARG A 170 -4.87 18.69 -4.96
N PRO A 171 -5.92 18.01 -4.45
CA PRO A 171 -5.81 16.62 -4.05
C PRO A 171 -5.32 15.73 -5.20
N ALA A 172 -4.49 14.73 -4.89
CA ALA A 172 -3.94 13.80 -5.85
C ALA A 172 -5.03 13.08 -6.68
N TYR A 173 -6.20 12.79 -6.10
CA TYR A 173 -7.32 12.17 -6.82
C TYR A 173 -7.91 13.03 -7.95
N THR A 174 -7.56 14.31 -8.02
CA THR A 174 -7.99 15.23 -9.09
C THR A 174 -6.94 15.43 -10.18
N LEU A 175 -5.72 14.94 -9.97
CA LEU A 175 -4.62 15.14 -10.90
C LEU A 175 -4.75 14.16 -12.07
N PRO A 176 -4.68 14.63 -13.32
CA PRO A 176 -4.73 13.75 -14.48
C PRO A 176 -3.47 12.88 -14.56
N PHE A 177 -3.64 11.67 -15.09
CA PHE A 177 -2.52 10.82 -15.52
C PHE A 177 -2.74 10.35 -16.96
N ASP A 178 -2.00 10.93 -17.90
CA ASP A 178 -2.18 10.70 -19.34
C ASP A 178 -1.06 9.85 -19.96
N SER A 179 -1.23 9.51 -21.24
CA SER A 179 -0.28 8.66 -21.96
C SER A 179 1.08 9.31 -22.13
N SER A 180 1.16 10.65 -22.22
CA SER A 180 2.43 11.34 -22.38
C SER A 180 3.30 11.21 -21.12
N GLN A 181 2.67 11.27 -19.95
CA GLN A 181 3.31 11.04 -18.66
C GLN A 181 3.84 9.60 -18.54
N LEU A 182 3.07 8.62 -19.02
CA LEU A 182 3.53 7.23 -19.09
C LEU A 182 4.70 7.06 -20.08
N ASP A 183 4.62 7.67 -21.26
CA ASP A 183 5.68 7.59 -22.28
C ASP A 183 7.01 8.12 -21.73
N PHE A 184 6.99 9.24 -20.98
CA PHE A 184 8.18 9.76 -20.31
C PHE A 184 8.73 8.80 -19.25
N LEU A 185 7.87 8.14 -18.47
CA LEU A 185 8.29 7.12 -17.50
C LEU A 185 8.96 5.94 -18.21
N ILE A 186 8.36 5.46 -19.30
CA ILE A 186 8.92 4.36 -20.09
C ILE A 186 10.28 4.76 -20.67
N GLU A 187 10.39 5.94 -21.28
CA GLU A 187 11.66 6.47 -21.79
C GLU A 187 12.73 6.55 -20.69
N PHE A 188 12.37 7.08 -19.52
CA PHE A 188 13.26 7.15 -18.36
C PHE A 188 13.78 5.76 -17.96
N ILE A 189 12.89 4.76 -17.77
CA ILE A 189 13.32 3.40 -17.40
C ILE A 189 14.30 2.86 -18.46
N GLY A 190 14.08 3.16 -19.75
CA GLY A 190 14.95 2.73 -20.85
C GLY A 190 16.33 3.40 -20.84
N SER A 191 16.42 4.61 -20.29
CA SER A 191 17.68 5.33 -20.14
C SER A 191 18.54 4.84 -18.97
N VAL A 192 17.92 4.28 -17.91
CA VAL A 192 18.60 3.91 -16.66
C VAL A 192 18.80 2.39 -16.48
N HIS A 193 18.12 1.59 -17.31
CA HIS A 193 18.15 0.14 -17.25
C HIS A 193 18.40 -0.44 -18.67
N PRO A 194 19.33 -1.39 -18.84
CA PRO A 194 19.51 -2.06 -20.13
C PRO A 194 18.24 -2.85 -20.52
N PRO A 195 18.02 -3.12 -21.82
CA PRO A 195 16.93 -3.98 -22.25
C PRO A 195 16.96 -5.35 -21.53
N THR A 196 15.78 -5.84 -21.15
CA THR A 196 15.59 -7.16 -20.53
C THR A 196 14.46 -7.90 -21.22
N ASP A 197 14.39 -9.22 -21.02
CA ASP A 197 13.30 -10.06 -21.52
C ASP A 197 11.92 -9.67 -20.96
N TYR A 198 11.88 -8.91 -19.84
CA TYR A 198 10.64 -8.46 -19.19
C TYR A 198 10.22 -7.05 -19.60
N ARG A 199 11.06 -6.35 -20.38
CA ARG A 199 10.83 -4.93 -20.71
C ARG A 199 9.51 -4.71 -21.43
N GLN A 200 9.27 -5.49 -22.48
CA GLN A 200 8.04 -5.39 -23.26
C GLN A 200 6.80 -5.69 -22.41
N SER A 201 6.83 -6.76 -21.62
CA SER A 201 5.69 -7.11 -20.74
C SER A 201 5.41 -6.05 -19.68
N LEU A 202 6.44 -5.36 -19.18
CA LEU A 202 6.27 -4.26 -18.23
C LEU A 202 5.61 -3.06 -18.90
N GLU A 203 6.06 -2.68 -20.10
CA GLU A 203 5.47 -1.58 -20.86
C GLU A 203 4.00 -1.85 -21.18
N GLU A 204 3.68 -3.06 -21.69
CA GLU A 204 2.31 -3.49 -21.98
C GLU A 204 1.43 -3.45 -20.71
N PHE A 205 1.97 -3.89 -19.57
CA PHE A 205 1.28 -3.84 -18.28
C PHE A 205 0.96 -2.42 -17.83
N LEU A 206 1.93 -1.49 -17.91
CA LEU A 206 1.73 -0.09 -17.53
C LEU A 206 0.77 0.63 -18.50
N GLN A 207 0.83 0.32 -19.80
CA GLN A 207 -0.09 0.86 -20.80
C GLN A 207 -1.53 0.36 -20.58
N GLU A 208 -1.71 -0.90 -20.20
CA GLU A 208 -3.03 -1.45 -19.86
C GLU A 208 -3.64 -0.75 -18.65
N ILE A 209 -2.82 -0.43 -17.64
CA ILE A 209 -3.25 0.33 -16.45
C ILE A 209 -3.65 1.74 -16.88
N GLN A 210 -2.76 2.47 -17.56
CA GLN A 210 -3.00 3.85 -17.99
C GLN A 210 -4.26 3.96 -18.86
N GLY A 211 -4.52 2.99 -19.75
CA GLY A 211 -5.73 2.96 -20.57
C GLY A 211 -7.04 2.86 -19.77
N GLN A 212 -6.98 2.45 -18.50
CA GLN A 212 -8.10 2.39 -17.56
C GLN A 212 -8.08 3.53 -16.52
N SER A 213 -7.04 4.36 -16.53
CA SER A 213 -6.84 5.45 -15.58
C SER A 213 -7.19 6.80 -16.20
N LYS A 214 -7.90 7.63 -15.44
CA LYS A 214 -8.08 9.06 -15.77
C LYS A 214 -7.23 9.94 -14.88
N THR A 215 -7.05 9.51 -13.64
CA THR A 215 -6.33 10.26 -12.62
C THR A 215 -5.10 9.50 -12.14
N TRP A 216 -4.28 10.21 -11.39
CA TRP A 216 -3.10 9.69 -10.71
C TRP A 216 -3.45 8.56 -9.72
N THR A 217 -4.55 8.73 -8.97
CA THR A 217 -5.06 7.71 -8.05
C THR A 217 -5.62 6.50 -8.79
N ASP A 218 -6.31 6.69 -9.93
CA ASP A 218 -6.77 5.55 -10.73
C ASP A 218 -5.59 4.68 -11.17
N PHE A 219 -4.49 5.29 -11.61
CA PHE A 219 -3.29 4.56 -12.01
C PHE A 219 -2.69 3.78 -10.84
N PHE A 220 -2.58 4.43 -9.67
CA PHE A 220 -2.06 3.82 -8.46
C PHE A 220 -2.92 2.65 -7.96
N ASP A 221 -4.23 2.84 -7.87
CA ASP A 221 -5.19 1.82 -7.42
C ASP A 221 -5.17 0.60 -8.35
N ILE A 222 -5.28 0.81 -9.66
CA ILE A 222 -5.33 -0.27 -10.64
C ILE A 222 -4.00 -1.03 -10.68
N LEU A 223 -2.87 -0.34 -10.55
CA LEU A 223 -1.55 -0.96 -10.44
C LEU A 223 -1.49 -1.95 -9.27
N TRP A 224 -1.88 -1.52 -8.07
CA TRP A 224 -1.83 -2.37 -6.89
C TRP A 224 -2.88 -3.49 -6.91
N LEU A 225 -4.08 -3.22 -7.41
CA LEU A 225 -5.11 -4.24 -7.61
C LEU A 225 -4.63 -5.33 -8.56
N LYS A 226 -3.91 -4.99 -9.64
CA LYS A 226 -3.35 -5.99 -10.55
C LYS A 226 -2.21 -6.78 -9.91
N ILE A 227 -1.30 -6.13 -9.19
CA ILE A 227 -0.17 -6.80 -8.53
C ILE A 227 -0.66 -7.80 -7.46
N PHE A 228 -1.75 -7.47 -6.75
CA PHE A 228 -2.34 -8.30 -5.68
C PHE A 228 -3.66 -8.96 -6.11
N SER A 229 -3.79 -9.31 -7.40
CA SER A 229 -4.99 -9.93 -7.98
C SER A 229 -5.22 -11.40 -7.60
#